data_AF-A0A818AT28-F1
#
_entry.id   AF-A0A818AT28-F1
#
_cell.length_a   1.000
_cell.length_b   1.000
_cell.length_c   1.000
_cell.angle_alpha   90.00
_cell.angle_beta   90.00
_cell.angle_gamma   90.00
#
_symmetry.space_group_name_H-M   'P 1'
#
loop_
_entity.id
_entity.type
_entity.pdbx_description
1 polymer ?
#
loop_
_entity_poly.entity_id
_entity_poly.type
_entity_poly.pdbx_seq_one_letter_code
_entity_poly.pdbx_strand_id
1 'polypeptide(L)'
;MVGIASTNVSAYSNGNDSYISDESNYLYNIYTGMPWQCVEYARRWLFIRKGCVFNSVDAANDMWSQLSIVQRVVDGKCFSLKKYQNGSTSPPKNESLLIYSRGKDMPYGHVAVIVDVLNDSIHVAEQNFHAYYWAGNYSRRIPYVLKNGSYYIMDDYNIYGWMSVEDNNENYPLNQSTINKILQKNISFPDFICSKSIKHNY
;
A
#
# COMPACT_ATOMS: atom_id res chain seq x y z
N MET A 1 18.93 1.12 -2.29
CA MET A 1 17.98 0.28 -1.53
C MET A 1 18.25 0.48 -0.05
N VAL A 2 17.21 0.69 0.77
CA VAL A 2 17.30 0.91 2.22
C VAL A 2 16.80 -0.28 3.04
N GLY A 3 15.97 -1.15 2.46
CA GLY A 3 15.50 -2.36 3.13
C GLY A 3 14.68 -3.24 2.19
N ILE A 4 14.25 -4.41 2.68
CA ILE A 4 13.41 -5.36 1.93
C ILE A 4 12.31 -5.85 2.86
N ALA A 5 11.04 -5.65 2.48
CA ALA A 5 9.90 -6.21 3.20
C ALA A 5 9.37 -7.47 2.51
N SER A 6 8.63 -8.28 3.28
CA SER A 6 7.87 -9.42 2.75
C SER A 6 8.73 -10.29 1.82
N THR A 7 9.97 -10.57 2.22
CA THR A 7 11.02 -11.33 1.51
C THR A 7 11.52 -10.79 0.15
N ASN A 8 10.74 -10.01 -0.59
CA ASN A 8 11.09 -9.65 -1.99
C ASN A 8 10.66 -8.24 -2.43
N VAL A 9 10.22 -7.36 -1.53
CA VAL A 9 9.82 -5.99 -1.87
C VAL A 9 10.86 -5.00 -1.36
N SER A 10 11.76 -4.55 -2.23
CA SER A 10 12.80 -3.58 -1.89
C SER A 10 12.24 -2.18 -1.67
N ALA A 11 12.68 -1.50 -0.61
CA ALA A 11 12.50 -0.07 -0.42
C ALA A 11 13.76 0.69 -0.83
N TYR A 12 13.59 1.88 -1.38
CA TYR A 12 14.67 2.76 -1.81
C TYR A 12 14.59 4.11 -1.10
N SER A 13 15.73 4.77 -0.92
CA SER A 13 15.77 6.10 -0.32
C SER A 13 15.25 7.12 -1.34
N ASN A 14 14.36 8.01 -0.91
CA ASN A 14 13.99 9.19 -1.67
C ASN A 14 14.97 10.38 -1.42
N GLY A 15 16.04 10.15 -0.66
CA GLY A 15 16.97 11.18 -0.20
C GLY A 15 16.36 12.00 0.93
N ASN A 16 15.35 12.80 0.61
CA ASN A 16 14.55 13.61 1.54
C ASN A 16 13.05 13.37 1.31
N ASP A 17 12.22 13.54 2.35
CA ASP A 17 10.76 13.38 2.30
C ASP A 17 10.06 14.29 1.27
N SER A 18 10.69 15.43 0.98
CA SER A 18 10.18 16.48 0.10
C SER A 18 10.74 16.39 -1.34
N TYR A 19 11.58 15.41 -1.64
CA TYR A 19 12.18 15.26 -2.97
C TYR A 19 11.16 14.70 -3.98
N ILE A 20 11.12 15.33 -5.16
CA ILE A 20 10.25 14.95 -6.28
C ILE A 20 11.17 14.69 -7.47
N SER A 21 11.09 13.50 -8.07
CA SER A 21 11.95 13.12 -9.20
C SER A 21 11.39 13.54 -10.56
N ASP A 22 10.07 13.74 -10.66
CA ASP A 22 9.34 13.93 -11.92
C ASP A 22 9.51 12.76 -12.93
N GLU A 23 9.95 11.60 -12.44
CA GLU A 23 10.12 10.37 -13.21
C GLU A 23 8.98 9.38 -12.96
N SER A 24 8.84 8.38 -13.83
CA SER A 24 7.90 7.28 -13.70
C SER A 24 8.63 5.95 -13.55
N ASN A 25 8.33 5.20 -12.49
CA ASN A 25 8.88 3.87 -12.26
C ASN A 25 7.95 2.77 -12.79
N TYR A 26 8.53 1.77 -13.44
CA TYR A 26 7.83 0.62 -14.00
C TYR A 26 8.44 -0.70 -13.53
N LEU A 27 7.59 -1.67 -13.20
CA LEU A 27 7.99 -3.04 -12.92
C LEU A 27 7.27 -3.99 -13.89
N TYR A 28 8.01 -4.74 -14.70
CA TYR A 28 7.44 -5.59 -15.77
C TYR A 28 6.46 -4.82 -16.67
N ASN A 29 6.84 -3.60 -17.07
CA ASN A 29 6.03 -2.64 -17.83
C ASN A 29 4.81 -2.07 -17.10
N ILE A 30 4.57 -2.41 -15.83
CA ILE A 30 3.47 -1.86 -15.05
C ILE A 30 3.93 -0.62 -14.28
N TYR A 31 3.26 0.50 -14.50
CA TYR A 31 3.49 1.73 -13.74
C TYR A 31 3.27 1.50 -12.25
N THR A 32 4.27 1.86 -11.46
CA THR A 32 4.25 1.71 -10.00
C THR A 32 4.13 3.05 -9.29
N GLY A 33 4.64 4.13 -9.85
CA GLY A 33 4.59 5.45 -9.24
C GLY A 33 5.83 6.28 -9.53
N MET A 34 5.90 7.45 -8.91
CA MET A 34 7.10 8.27 -8.93
C MET A 34 8.17 7.68 -7.97
N PRO A 35 9.39 7.40 -8.44
CA PRO A 35 10.46 6.94 -7.58
C PRO A 35 10.94 8.09 -6.66
N TRP A 36 11.16 7.90 -5.36
CA TRP A 36 10.82 6.75 -4.50
C TRP A 36 9.77 7.16 -3.46
N GLN A 37 8.60 7.57 -3.95
CA GLN A 37 7.48 8.04 -3.14
C GLN A 37 6.79 6.91 -2.36
N CYS A 38 6.06 7.26 -1.29
CA CYS A 38 5.33 6.30 -0.48
C CYS A 38 4.22 5.57 -1.26
N VAL A 39 3.51 6.29 -2.13
CA VAL A 39 2.47 5.73 -3.01
C VAL A 39 3.07 4.75 -4.02
N GLU A 40 4.28 5.03 -4.52
CA GLU A 40 5.01 4.10 -5.42
C GLU A 40 5.31 2.78 -4.72
N TYR A 41 5.81 2.84 -3.50
CA TYR A 41 6.09 1.65 -2.71
C TYR A 41 4.83 0.83 -2.43
N ALA A 42 3.74 1.48 -2.00
CA ALA A 42 2.48 0.81 -1.71
C ALA A 42 1.90 0.11 -2.95
N ARG A 43 1.92 0.76 -4.12
CA ARG A 43 1.45 0.18 -5.38
C ARG A 43 2.34 -0.98 -5.82
N ARG A 44 3.66 -0.83 -5.75
CA ARG A 44 4.62 -1.89 -6.11
C ARG A 44 4.54 -3.09 -5.16
N TRP A 45 4.38 -2.86 -3.87
CA TRP A 45 4.18 -3.92 -2.88
C TRP A 45 2.92 -4.72 -3.22
N LEU A 46 1.79 -4.04 -3.47
CA LEU A 46 0.53 -4.70 -3.82
C LEU A 46 0.66 -5.50 -5.11
N PHE A 47 1.38 -4.96 -6.09
CA PHE A 47 1.63 -5.64 -7.36
C PHE A 47 2.46 -6.90 -7.18
N ILE A 48 3.58 -6.83 -6.46
CA ILE A 48 4.45 -7.98 -6.20
C ILE A 48 3.76 -9.04 -5.34
N ARG A 49 3.01 -8.63 -4.31
CA ARG A 49 2.49 -9.53 -3.27
C ARG A 49 1.08 -10.05 -3.53
N LYS A 50 0.28 -9.32 -4.30
CA LYS A 50 -1.11 -9.69 -4.62
C LYS A 50 -1.42 -9.69 -6.12
N GLY A 51 -0.47 -9.33 -6.99
CA GLY A 51 -0.72 -9.19 -8.42
C GLY A 51 -1.64 -8.03 -8.79
N CYS A 52 -1.92 -7.14 -7.83
CA CYS A 52 -2.94 -6.10 -7.92
C CYS A 52 -2.33 -4.70 -7.88
N VAL A 53 -3.01 -3.74 -8.51
CA VAL A 53 -2.70 -2.31 -8.41
C VAL A 53 -3.96 -1.53 -8.04
N PHE A 54 -3.78 -0.30 -7.53
CA PHE A 54 -4.86 0.67 -7.32
C PHE A 54 -4.69 1.85 -8.28
N ASN A 55 -5.80 2.57 -8.52
CA ASN A 55 -5.85 3.72 -9.41
C ASN A 55 -4.90 4.85 -8.98
N SER A 56 -4.61 5.78 -9.87
CA SER A 56 -3.83 6.97 -9.54
C SER A 56 -4.52 7.82 -8.47
N VAL A 57 -3.71 8.42 -7.60
CA VAL A 57 -4.12 9.38 -6.57
C VAL A 57 -3.10 10.50 -6.56
N ASP A 58 -3.54 11.73 -6.33
CA ASP A 58 -2.66 12.91 -6.32
C ASP A 58 -1.83 12.99 -5.05
N ALA A 59 -2.39 12.56 -3.92
CA ALA A 59 -1.70 12.50 -2.65
C ALA A 59 -2.02 11.22 -1.87
N ALA A 60 -1.12 10.78 -0.99
CA ALA A 60 -1.28 9.54 -0.23
C ALA A 60 -2.53 9.54 0.66
N ASN A 61 -2.86 10.68 1.28
CA ASN A 61 -4.10 10.83 2.06
C ASN A 61 -5.38 10.56 1.24
N ASP A 62 -5.38 10.91 -0.04
CA ASP A 62 -6.55 10.78 -0.92
C ASP A 62 -6.93 9.31 -1.15
N MET A 63 -5.98 8.39 -0.92
CA MET A 63 -6.27 6.95 -0.90
C MET A 63 -7.46 6.62 0.00
N TRP A 64 -7.56 7.30 1.16
CA TRP A 64 -8.65 7.07 2.13
C TRP A 64 -10.04 7.32 1.55
N SER A 65 -10.23 8.38 0.78
CA SER A 65 -11.54 8.77 0.26
C SER A 65 -11.80 8.24 -1.15
N GLN A 66 -10.77 8.13 -1.99
CA GLN A 66 -10.92 7.86 -3.43
C GLN A 66 -10.86 6.37 -3.77
N LEU A 67 -10.06 5.58 -3.05
CA LEU A 67 -9.89 4.15 -3.35
C LEU A 67 -10.97 3.31 -2.66
N SER A 68 -11.56 2.38 -3.40
CA SER A 68 -12.46 1.36 -2.88
C SER A 68 -12.25 -0.01 -3.55
N ILE A 69 -11.34 -0.09 -4.53
CA ILE A 69 -11.13 -1.28 -5.34
C ILE A 69 -9.67 -1.35 -5.79
N VAL A 70 -9.17 -2.57 -5.99
CA VAL A 70 -7.89 -2.86 -6.68
C VAL A 70 -8.16 -3.76 -7.87
N GLN A 71 -7.29 -3.71 -8.87
CA GLN A 71 -7.38 -4.50 -10.09
C GLN A 71 -6.19 -5.45 -10.18
N ARG A 72 -6.46 -6.74 -10.40
CA ARG A 72 -5.42 -7.70 -10.74
C ARG A 72 -4.95 -7.49 -12.17
N VAL A 73 -3.63 -7.36 -12.34
CA VAL A 73 -3.02 -6.95 -13.61
C VAL A 73 -3.22 -8.00 -14.72
N VAL A 74 -3.14 -9.29 -14.38
CA VAL A 74 -3.13 -10.34 -15.40
C VAL A 74 -4.46 -10.56 -16.10
N ASP A 75 -5.59 -10.31 -15.45
CA ASP A 75 -6.92 -10.63 -15.95
C ASP A 75 -7.96 -9.51 -15.74
N GLY A 76 -7.58 -8.39 -15.13
CA GLY A 76 -8.48 -7.27 -14.87
C GLY A 76 -9.50 -7.53 -13.76
N LYS A 77 -9.36 -8.63 -12.99
CA LYS A 77 -10.32 -8.92 -11.92
C LYS A 77 -10.23 -7.87 -10.81
N CYS A 78 -11.39 -7.36 -10.39
CA CYS A 78 -11.50 -6.33 -9.37
C CYS A 78 -11.75 -6.93 -7.98
N PHE A 79 -11.13 -6.35 -6.95
CA PHE A 79 -11.31 -6.75 -5.55
C PHE A 79 -11.57 -5.53 -4.69
N SER A 80 -12.51 -5.63 -3.74
CA SER A 80 -12.83 -4.56 -2.81
C SER A 80 -11.64 -4.22 -1.90
N LEU A 81 -11.45 -2.93 -1.64
CA LEU A 81 -10.61 -2.44 -0.54
C LEU A 81 -11.50 -2.13 0.66
N LYS A 82 -11.49 -3.00 1.66
CA LYS A 82 -12.20 -2.77 2.90
C LYS A 82 -11.40 -1.83 3.80
N LYS A 83 -12.08 -0.81 4.32
CA LYS A 83 -11.50 0.22 5.18
C LYS A 83 -11.83 -0.07 6.63
N TYR A 84 -10.83 0.04 7.48
CA TYR A 84 -10.93 -0.07 8.92
C TYR A 84 -10.41 1.22 9.53
N GLN A 85 -11.30 2.04 10.07
CA GLN A 85 -10.92 3.29 10.70
C GLN A 85 -10.03 3.02 11.93
N ASN A 86 -9.07 3.91 12.22
CA ASN A 86 -8.33 3.83 13.48
C ASN A 86 -9.31 3.95 14.65
N GLY A 87 -9.33 2.97 15.55
CA GLY A 87 -10.42 2.75 16.52
C GLY A 87 -11.46 1.70 16.09
N SER A 88 -11.20 0.93 15.03
CA SER A 88 -12.06 -0.19 14.61
C SER A 88 -12.13 -1.28 15.68
N THR A 89 -13.25 -1.99 15.77
CA THR A 89 -13.38 -3.23 16.56
C THR A 89 -12.63 -4.40 15.94
N SER A 90 -12.22 -4.28 14.67
CA SER A 90 -11.32 -5.24 14.03
C SER A 90 -9.86 -4.88 14.33
N PRO A 91 -8.99 -5.86 14.62
CA PRO A 91 -7.57 -5.59 14.83
C PRO A 91 -6.87 -5.17 13.53
N PRO A 92 -5.69 -4.50 13.61
CA PRO A 92 -4.82 -4.30 12.47
C PRO A 92 -4.55 -5.62 11.75
N LYS A 93 -4.52 -5.59 10.43
CA LYS A 93 -4.37 -6.80 9.61
C LYS A 93 -3.07 -6.73 8.83
N ASN A 94 -2.31 -7.83 8.84
CA ASN A 94 -1.15 -7.97 7.97
C ASN A 94 -1.55 -7.79 6.50
N GLU A 95 -0.61 -7.35 5.66
CA GLU A 95 -0.81 -7.13 4.24
C GLU A 95 -1.88 -6.05 3.92
N SER A 96 -1.92 -5.00 4.76
CA SER A 96 -2.85 -3.87 4.62
C SER A 96 -2.13 -2.55 4.39
N LEU A 97 -2.78 -1.62 3.71
CA LEU A 97 -2.28 -0.26 3.48
C LEU A 97 -2.68 0.64 4.66
N LEU A 98 -1.73 1.12 5.46
CA LEU A 98 -1.95 2.06 6.55
C LEU A 98 -1.92 3.49 5.99
N ILE A 99 -3.00 4.24 6.17
CA ILE A 99 -3.18 5.57 5.56
C ILE A 99 -3.16 6.65 6.63
N TYR A 100 -2.28 7.63 6.44
CA TYR A 100 -2.16 8.82 7.26
C TYR A 100 -2.88 10.01 6.63
N SER A 101 -3.48 10.84 7.46
CA SER A 101 -4.09 12.09 7.01
C SER A 101 -3.03 13.16 6.76
N ARG A 102 -3.43 14.26 6.13
CA ARG A 102 -2.56 15.43 5.99
C ARG A 102 -2.27 16.02 7.37
N GLY A 103 -1.04 16.49 7.55
CA GLY A 103 -0.57 17.19 8.74
C GLY A 103 0.45 18.25 8.37
N LYS A 104 0.93 19.01 9.37
CA LYS A 104 1.93 20.07 9.17
C LYS A 104 3.20 19.54 8.49
N ASP A 105 3.70 18.41 8.97
CA ASP A 105 4.93 17.78 8.47
C ASP A 105 4.63 16.69 7.42
N MET A 106 3.35 16.48 7.07
CA MET A 106 2.89 15.55 6.04
C MET A 106 1.81 16.20 5.16
N PRO A 107 2.15 17.19 4.32
CA PRO A 107 1.17 17.97 3.56
C PRO A 107 0.36 17.11 2.56
N TYR A 108 0.91 15.97 2.12
CA TYR A 108 0.26 15.01 1.22
C TYR A 108 -0.31 13.79 1.96
N GLY A 109 -0.22 13.77 3.29
CA GLY A 109 -0.38 12.56 4.10
C GLY A 109 0.69 11.53 3.77
N HIS A 110 0.41 10.27 4.12
CA HIS A 110 1.38 9.19 3.93
C HIS A 110 0.70 7.83 3.80
N VAL A 111 1.39 6.87 3.20
CA VAL A 111 0.97 5.48 3.13
C VAL A 111 2.12 4.55 3.48
N ALA A 112 1.85 3.58 4.34
CA ALA A 112 2.74 2.49 4.67
C ALA A 112 2.04 1.14 4.43
N VAL A 113 2.80 0.05 4.37
CA VAL A 113 2.25 -1.31 4.33
C VAL A 113 2.48 -1.98 5.67
N ILE A 114 1.41 -2.50 6.29
CA ILE A 114 1.51 -3.38 7.45
C ILE A 114 2.05 -4.73 6.99
N VAL A 115 3.22 -5.11 7.47
CA VAL A 115 3.94 -6.33 7.03
C VAL A 115 4.05 -7.41 8.11
N ASP A 116 3.85 -7.04 9.38
CA ASP A 116 3.61 -7.97 10.49
C ASP A 116 2.66 -7.34 11.52
N VAL A 117 1.89 -8.18 12.21
CA VAL A 117 1.07 -7.79 13.36
C VAL A 117 1.53 -8.62 14.55
N LEU A 118 2.08 -7.94 15.55
CA LEU A 118 2.49 -8.51 16.84
C LEU A 118 1.37 -8.28 17.86
N ASN A 119 1.56 -8.74 19.10
CA ASN A 119 0.53 -8.61 20.15
C ASN A 119 0.19 -7.15 20.51
N ASP A 120 1.17 -6.25 20.43
CA ASP A 120 1.11 -4.87 20.93
C ASP A 120 1.51 -3.80 19.90
N SER A 121 1.81 -4.23 18.68
CA SER A 121 2.41 -3.38 17.66
C SER A 121 2.30 -3.98 16.27
N ILE A 122 2.50 -3.14 15.28
CA ILE A 122 2.64 -3.54 13.89
C ILE A 122 4.05 -3.22 13.41
N HIS A 123 4.53 -4.00 12.46
CA HIS A 123 5.65 -3.62 11.63
C HIS A 123 5.14 -3.04 10.33
N VAL A 124 5.73 -1.92 9.92
CA VAL A 124 5.39 -1.27 8.66
C VAL A 124 6.58 -1.18 7.73
N ALA A 125 6.30 -1.26 6.43
CA ALA A 125 7.25 -1.06 5.36
C ALA A 125 6.78 0.10 4.48
N GLU A 126 7.66 1.06 4.24
CA GLU A 126 7.32 2.31 3.57
C GLU A 126 8.54 2.96 2.90
N GLN A 127 8.30 3.82 1.91
CA GLN A 127 9.30 4.74 1.38
C GLN A 127 8.91 6.17 1.71
N ASN A 128 9.85 7.10 1.57
CA ASN A 128 9.61 8.53 1.74
C ASN A 128 9.09 8.92 3.13
N PHE A 129 9.57 8.23 4.18
CA PHE A 129 9.33 8.59 5.58
C PHE A 129 10.65 8.84 6.30
N HIS A 130 11.54 7.85 6.30
CA HIS A 130 12.92 7.97 6.75
C HIS A 130 13.88 7.38 5.72
N ALA A 131 15.05 7.99 5.59
CA ALA A 131 16.09 7.57 4.65
C ALA A 131 17.08 6.54 5.23
N TYR A 132 16.83 6.01 6.44
CA TYR A 132 17.73 5.09 7.13
C TYR A 132 17.64 3.66 6.58
N TYR A 133 18.76 2.92 6.67
CA TYR A 133 18.78 1.49 6.42
C TYR A 133 17.93 0.74 7.45
N TRP A 134 17.13 -0.21 6.98
CA TRP A 134 16.30 -1.04 7.84
C TRP A 134 17.15 -2.11 8.53
N ALA A 135 16.97 -2.26 9.84
CA ALA A 135 17.65 -3.31 10.61
C ALA A 135 17.05 -4.71 10.36
N GLY A 136 15.87 -4.78 9.74
CA GLY A 136 15.16 -6.03 9.46
C GLY A 136 14.28 -5.94 8.22
N ASN A 137 13.21 -6.72 8.19
CA ASN A 137 12.24 -6.77 7.09
C ASN A 137 11.13 -5.70 7.17
N TYR A 138 11.34 -4.65 7.96
CA TYR A 138 10.42 -3.54 8.17
C TYR A 138 11.18 -2.25 8.46
N SER A 139 10.51 -1.13 8.22
CA SER A 139 11.07 0.22 8.41
C SER A 139 10.88 0.74 9.84
N ARG A 140 9.68 0.56 10.40
CA ARG A 140 9.30 1.03 11.73
C ARG A 140 8.40 0.02 12.43
N ARG A 141 8.47 0.03 13.76
CA ARG A 141 7.52 -0.65 14.64
C ARG A 141 6.61 0.42 15.25
N ILE A 142 5.31 0.27 15.09
CA ILE A 142 4.31 1.23 15.57
C ILE A 142 3.43 0.52 16.60
N PRO A 143 3.33 1.04 17.84
CA PRO A 143 2.47 0.43 18.86
C PRO A 143 0.99 0.53 18.49
N TYR A 144 0.19 -0.43 18.95
CA TYR A 144 -1.26 -0.29 18.96
C TYR A 144 -1.84 -0.79 20.28
N VAL A 145 -3.01 -0.28 20.66
CA VAL A 145 -3.68 -0.63 21.92
C VAL A 145 -5.13 -1.02 21.68
N LEU A 146 -5.63 -1.97 22.48
CA LEU A 146 -7.05 -2.29 22.58
C LEU A 146 -7.66 -1.49 23.74
N LYS A 147 -8.54 -0.53 23.44
CA LYS A 147 -9.25 0.29 24.43
C LYS A 147 -10.74 0.20 24.18
N ASN A 148 -11.50 -0.22 25.19
CA ASN A 148 -12.97 -0.32 25.14
C ASN A 148 -13.49 -1.13 23.93
N GLY A 149 -12.79 -2.21 23.56
CA GLY A 149 -13.15 -3.06 22.41
C GLY A 149 -12.72 -2.53 21.04
N SER A 150 -12.01 -1.41 20.98
CA SER A 150 -11.51 -0.78 19.76
C SER A 150 -9.98 -0.76 19.71
N TYR A 151 -9.42 -1.04 18.54
CA TYR A 151 -7.97 -1.05 18.29
C TYR A 151 -7.50 0.30 17.74
N TYR A 152 -6.50 0.89 18.40
CA TYR A 152 -5.91 2.17 18.03
C TYR A 152 -4.43 1.99 17.72
N ILE A 153 -4.02 2.25 16.48
CA ILE A 153 -2.61 2.38 16.08
C ILE A 153 -2.14 3.77 16.53
N MET A 154 -1.04 3.79 17.27
CA MET A 154 -0.52 4.96 17.97
C MET A 154 0.78 5.42 17.29
N ASP A 155 0.71 6.54 16.59
CA ASP A 155 1.85 7.19 15.94
C ASP A 155 1.79 8.70 16.24
N ASP A 156 2.91 9.40 16.05
CA ASP A 156 3.00 10.86 16.24
C ASP A 156 2.18 11.62 15.18
N TYR A 157 1.87 10.94 14.07
CA TYR A 157 1.07 11.46 12.97
C TYR A 157 -0.35 10.89 12.97
N ASN A 158 -1.29 11.69 12.45
CA ASN A 158 -2.69 11.31 12.38
C ASN A 158 -2.93 10.18 11.36
N ILE A 159 -3.51 9.07 11.83
CA ILE A 159 -3.85 7.89 11.02
C ILE A 159 -5.35 7.86 10.78
N TYR A 160 -5.78 7.74 9.52
CA TYR A 160 -7.17 7.46 9.20
C TYR A 160 -7.56 6.03 9.56
N GLY A 161 -6.69 5.07 9.22
CA GLY A 161 -6.93 3.65 9.41
C GLY A 161 -6.14 2.81 8.42
N TRP A 162 -6.56 1.56 8.22
CA TRP A 162 -5.94 0.65 7.26
C TRP A 162 -6.94 0.10 6.24
N MET A 163 -6.43 -0.23 5.06
CA MET A 163 -7.19 -0.84 3.97
C MET A 163 -6.67 -2.24 3.67
N SER A 164 -7.58 -3.21 3.62
CA SER A 164 -7.25 -4.59 3.26
C SER A 164 -7.97 -4.99 1.99
N VAL A 165 -7.28 -5.72 1.11
CA VAL A 165 -7.92 -6.34 -0.06
C VAL A 165 -8.80 -7.50 0.41
N GLU A 166 -10.06 -7.51 0.01
CA GLU A 166 -10.96 -8.65 0.17
C GLU A 166 -10.87 -9.53 -1.08
N ASP A 167 -9.90 -10.45 -1.07
CA ASP A 167 -9.59 -11.33 -2.19
C ASP A 167 -9.99 -12.78 -1.99
N ASN A 168 -10.45 -13.18 -0.81
CA ASN A 168 -10.79 -14.56 -0.48
C ASN A 168 -9.69 -15.58 -0.88
N ASN A 169 -8.42 -15.19 -0.74
CA ASN A 169 -7.23 -15.97 -1.14
C ASN A 169 -7.08 -16.20 -2.65
N GLU A 170 -7.78 -15.43 -3.48
CA GLU A 170 -7.63 -15.50 -4.94
C GLU A 170 -6.37 -14.81 -5.47
N ASN A 171 -5.80 -13.90 -4.69
CA ASN A 171 -4.58 -13.18 -5.05
C ASN A 171 -3.36 -13.82 -4.41
N TYR A 172 -2.26 -13.81 -5.15
CA TYR A 172 -1.01 -14.45 -4.76
C TYR A 172 0.18 -13.63 -5.23
N PRO A 173 1.36 -13.79 -4.58
CA PRO A 173 2.58 -13.15 -5.04
C PRO A 173 2.90 -13.49 -6.49
N LEU A 174 3.48 -12.54 -7.22
CA LEU A 174 3.92 -12.77 -8.59
C LEU A 174 4.89 -13.95 -8.64
N ASN A 175 4.69 -14.80 -9.65
CA ASN A 175 5.62 -15.86 -10.03
C ASN A 175 5.99 -15.71 -11.51
N GLN A 176 6.95 -16.52 -11.98
CA GLN A 176 7.45 -16.42 -13.35
C GLN A 176 6.35 -16.59 -14.41
N SER A 177 5.36 -17.46 -14.17
CA SER A 177 4.22 -17.65 -15.09
C SER A 177 3.36 -16.39 -15.17
N THR A 178 3.05 -15.76 -14.04
CA THR A 178 2.30 -14.50 -13.98
C THR A 178 3.08 -13.38 -14.70
N ILE A 179 4.38 -13.27 -14.46
CA ILE A 179 5.25 -12.27 -15.10
C ILE A 179 5.27 -12.46 -16.62
N ASN A 180 5.46 -13.70 -17.10
CA ASN A 180 5.46 -13.98 -18.54
C ASN A 180 4.14 -13.57 -19.21
N LYS A 181 2.99 -13.79 -18.54
CA LYS A 181 1.68 -13.35 -19.04
C LYS A 181 1.58 -11.83 -19.12
N ILE A 182 2.12 -11.10 -18.15
CA ILE A 182 2.13 -9.63 -18.15
C ILE A 182 2.96 -9.11 -19.33
N LEU A 183 4.18 -9.64 -19.48
CA LEU A 183 5.10 -9.22 -20.54
C LEU A 183 4.56 -9.54 -21.95
N GLN A 184 3.87 -10.68 -22.12
CA GLN A 184 3.25 -11.04 -23.41
C GLN A 184 2.11 -10.11 -23.83
N LYS A 185 1.40 -9.48 -22.87
CA LYS A 185 0.26 -8.60 -23.16
C LYS A 185 0.66 -7.18 -23.58
N ASN A 186 1.95 -6.81 -23.52
CA ASN A 186 2.45 -5.45 -23.81
C ASN A 186 1.66 -4.33 -23.08
N ILE A 187 1.19 -4.61 -21.86
CA ILE A 187 0.47 -3.63 -21.04
C ILE A 187 1.51 -2.69 -20.41
N SER A 188 1.63 -1.46 -20.92
CA SER A 188 2.48 -0.41 -20.34
C SER A 188 1.78 0.36 -19.22
N PHE A 189 0.45 0.30 -19.20
CA PHE A 189 -0.42 0.88 -18.20
C PHE A 189 -1.59 -0.10 -18.08
N PRO A 190 -1.84 -0.73 -16.92
CA PRO A 190 -3.11 -1.42 -16.77
C PRO A 190 -4.18 -0.35 -16.91
N ASP A 191 -4.91 -0.34 -18.02
CA ASP A 191 -6.16 0.40 -18.11
C ASP A 191 -6.94 -0.02 -16.87
N PHE A 192 -7.09 0.92 -15.92
CA PHE A 192 -7.78 0.65 -14.68
C PHE A 192 -9.27 0.62 -15.01
N ILE A 193 -9.71 -0.51 -15.55
CA ILE A 193 -11.07 -0.75 -16.05
C ILE A 193 -12.07 -0.96 -14.91
N CYS A 194 -11.58 -1.22 -13.69
CA CYS A 194 -12.39 -1.25 -12.48
C CYS A 194 -12.96 0.15 -12.19
N SER A 195 -14.14 0.46 -12.73
CA SER A 195 -14.93 1.62 -12.33
C SER A 195 -15.78 1.29 -11.10
N LYS A 196 -16.25 2.31 -10.36
CA LYS A 196 -17.15 2.14 -9.21
C LYS A 196 -18.49 1.53 -9.65
N SER A 197 -18.58 0.21 -9.81
CA SER A 197 -19.86 -0.50 -9.82
C SER A 197 -20.25 -0.87 -8.40
N ILE A 198 -20.38 0.12 -7.52
CA ILE A 198 -21.10 -0.09 -6.26
C ILE A 198 -22.58 0.02 -6.63
N LYS A 199 -23.22 -1.12 -6.90
CA LYS A 199 -24.67 -1.19 -6.75
C LYS A 199 -24.96 -0.93 -5.27
N HIS A 200 -25.33 0.31 -4.94
CA HIS A 200 -26.02 0.60 -3.70
C HIS A 200 -27.38 -0.08 -3.78
N ASN A 201 -27.47 -1.32 -3.29
CA ASN A 201 -28.75 -1.84 -2.86
C ASN A 201 -29.03 -1.20 -1.51
N TYR A 202 -29.88 -0.17 -1.54
CA TYR A 202 -30.61 0.31 -0.36
C TYR A 202 -31.63 -0.75 0.06
#